data_AF-A0A7X7TQ89-F1
#
_entry.id   AF-A0A7X7TQ89-F1
#
_cell.length_a   1.000
_cell.length_b   1.000
_cell.length_c   1.000
_cell.angle_alpha   90.00
_cell.angle_beta   90.00
_cell.angle_gamma   90.00
#
_symmetry.space_group_name_H-M   'P 1'
#
loop_
_entity.id
_entity.type
_entity.pdbx_description
1 polymer ?
#
loop_
_entity_poly.entity_id
_entity_poly.type
_entity_poly.pdbx_seq_one_letter_code
_entity_poly.pdbx_strand_id
1 'polypeptide(L)'
;KDKASEYLYTLAAILCAQGNYSRARQVAYKSLEYNPNNGKNYILIAQMYAASAANIFQEPEKRGLVYCAAVDKLQKAKAVDPSVAAEANELINKYSAYFMDTETAFMMGIKEGDAVYIPGWIGENTVVRLK
;
A
#
# COMPACT_ATOMS: atom_id res chain seq x y z
N LYS A 1 -18.82 12.49 -13.13
CA LYS A 1 -17.95 12.25 -11.95
C LYS A 1 -17.01 11.08 -12.25
N ASP A 2 -17.52 9.99 -12.81
CA ASP A 2 -16.72 8.80 -13.13
C ASP A 2 -15.61 9.07 -14.14
N LYS A 3 -15.88 9.78 -15.24
CA LYS A 3 -14.84 10.18 -16.21
C LYS A 3 -13.68 10.96 -15.55
N ALA A 4 -13.98 11.87 -14.63
CA ALA A 4 -12.95 12.62 -13.92
C ALA A 4 -12.10 11.72 -13.01
N SER A 5 -12.72 10.76 -12.32
CA SER A 5 -12.01 9.72 -11.56
C SER A 5 -11.11 8.89 -12.45
N GLU A 6 -11.57 8.44 -13.62
CA GLU A 6 -10.80 7.65 -14.58
C GLU A 6 -9.59 8.40 -15.14
N TYR A 7 -9.76 9.68 -15.51
CA TYR A 7 -8.65 10.52 -15.96
C TYR A 7 -7.61 10.69 -14.86
N LEU A 8 -8.04 10.96 -13.62
CA LEU A 8 -7.12 11.11 -12.49
C LEU A 8 -6.41 9.78 -12.15
N TYR A 9 -7.11 8.66 -12.23
CA TYR A 9 -6.50 7.34 -12.05
C TYR A 9 -5.41 7.10 -13.12
N THR A 10 -5.72 7.40 -14.39
CA THR A 10 -4.76 7.26 -15.49
C THR A 10 -3.54 8.16 -15.28
N LEU A 11 -3.75 9.41 -14.85
CA LEU A 11 -2.66 10.33 -14.52
C LEU A 11 -1.82 9.80 -13.35
N ALA A 12 -2.44 9.26 -12.31
CA ALA A 12 -1.74 8.64 -11.19
C ALA A 12 -0.89 7.45 -11.65
N ALA A 13 -1.41 6.61 -12.54
CA ALA A 13 -0.68 5.48 -13.11
C ALA A 13 0.53 5.93 -13.94
N ILE A 14 0.39 6.99 -14.74
CA ILE A 14 1.51 7.58 -15.50
C ILE A 14 2.59 8.11 -14.55
N LEU A 15 2.20 8.85 -13.51
CA LEU A 15 3.14 9.37 -12.51
C LEU A 15 3.84 8.24 -11.75
N CYS A 16 3.13 7.15 -11.44
CA CYS A 16 3.69 5.95 -10.84
C CYS A 16 4.74 5.31 -11.76
N ALA A 17 4.44 5.16 -13.05
CA ALA A 17 5.38 4.62 -14.03
C ALA A 17 6.64 5.51 -14.20
N GLN A 18 6.50 6.82 -13.96
CA GLN A 18 7.63 7.78 -13.93
C GLN A 18 8.40 7.79 -12.59
N GLY A 19 8.01 6.96 -11.61
CA GLY A 19 8.63 6.90 -10.29
C GLY A 19 8.25 8.07 -9.36
N ASN A 20 7.30 8.92 -9.75
CA ASN A 20 6.85 10.06 -8.94
C ASN A 20 5.76 9.64 -7.96
N TYR A 21 6.11 8.76 -7.01
CA TYR A 21 5.13 8.10 -6.13
C TYR A 21 4.37 9.06 -5.20
N SER A 22 5.04 10.07 -4.66
CA SER A 22 4.38 11.07 -3.79
C SER A 22 3.27 11.81 -4.54
N ARG A 23 3.54 12.27 -5.77
CA ARG A 23 2.54 12.96 -6.59
C ARG A 23 1.47 11.98 -7.11
N ALA A 24 1.86 10.79 -7.53
CA ALA A 24 0.95 9.74 -7.97
C ALA A 24 -0.09 9.41 -6.89
N ARG A 25 0.35 9.26 -5.63
CA ARG A 25 -0.56 9.04 -4.48
C ARG A 25 -1.53 10.20 -4.27
N GLN A 26 -1.04 11.45 -4.32
CA GLN A 26 -1.92 12.62 -4.19
C GLN A 26 -3.00 12.63 -5.27
N VAL A 27 -2.65 12.30 -6.52
CA VAL A 27 -3.59 12.24 -7.64
C VAL A 27 -4.56 11.06 -7.48
N ALA A 28 -4.11 9.91 -7.00
CA ALA A 28 -4.96 8.76 -6.69
C ALA A 28 -5.99 9.08 -5.61
N TYR A 29 -5.60 9.78 -4.54
CA TYR A 29 -6.55 10.25 -3.52
C TYR A 29 -7.54 11.29 -4.08
N LYS A 30 -7.08 12.22 -4.93
CA LYS A 30 -8.00 13.12 -5.65
C LYS A 30 -8.98 12.35 -6.54
N SER A 31 -8.57 11.26 -7.19
CA SER A 31 -9.47 10.39 -7.95
C SER A 31 -10.57 9.80 -7.06
N LEU A 32 -10.22 9.40 -5.84
CA LEU A 32 -11.14 8.86 -4.84
C LEU A 32 -12.13 9.89 -4.31
N GLU A 33 -11.82 11.19 -4.33
CA GLU A 33 -12.80 12.25 -4.01
C GLU A 33 -13.97 12.27 -5.02
N TYR A 34 -13.74 11.86 -6.27
CA TYR A 34 -14.78 11.76 -7.30
C TYR A 34 -15.49 10.41 -7.31
N ASN A 35 -14.76 9.32 -7.05
CA ASN A 35 -15.31 7.97 -6.92
C ASN A 35 -14.63 7.22 -5.76
N PRO A 36 -15.21 7.28 -4.54
CA PRO A 36 -14.66 6.60 -3.37
C PRO A 36 -14.60 5.08 -3.48
N ASN A 37 -15.41 4.51 -4.39
CA ASN A 37 -15.54 3.07 -4.64
C ASN A 37 -14.61 2.58 -5.76
N ASN A 38 -13.63 3.39 -6.20
CA ASN A 38 -12.66 2.96 -7.19
C ASN A 38 -11.49 2.24 -6.51
N GLY A 39 -11.59 0.92 -6.36
CA GLY A 39 -10.59 0.09 -5.68
C GLY A 39 -9.22 0.10 -6.35
N LYS A 40 -9.17 0.36 -7.66
CA LYS A 40 -7.92 0.40 -8.43
C LYS A 40 -6.95 1.48 -7.94
N ASN A 41 -7.46 2.61 -7.45
CA ASN A 41 -6.61 3.65 -6.84
C ASN A 41 -5.85 3.11 -5.62
N TYR A 42 -6.52 2.34 -4.76
CA TYR A 42 -5.87 1.74 -3.59
C TYR A 42 -4.88 0.64 -3.96
N ILE A 43 -5.17 -0.15 -4.99
CA ILE A 43 -4.21 -1.13 -5.55
C ILE A 43 -2.96 -0.44 -6.06
N LEU A 44 -3.12 0.65 -6.83
CA LEU A 44 -2.00 1.44 -7.33
C LEU A 44 -1.14 1.98 -6.17
N ILE A 45 -1.77 2.51 -5.11
CA ILE A 45 -1.04 2.97 -3.91
C ILE A 45 -0.28 1.83 -3.23
N ALA A 46 -0.89 0.66 -3.08
CA ALA A 46 -0.23 -0.51 -2.50
C ALA A 46 1.00 -0.93 -3.30
N GLN A 47 0.90 -0.95 -4.64
CA GLN A 47 2.01 -1.28 -5.53
C GLN A 47 3.16 -0.26 -5.40
N MET A 48 2.85 1.03 -5.28
CA MET A 48 3.86 2.07 -5.03
C MET A 48 4.58 1.88 -3.68
N TYR A 49 3.85 1.49 -2.63
CA TYR A 49 4.43 1.21 -1.31
C TYR A 49 5.38 0.02 -1.39
N ALA A 50 4.93 -1.09 -1.96
CA ALA A 50 5.76 -2.29 -2.16
C ALA A 50 7.02 -1.98 -2.98
N ALA A 51 6.90 -1.22 -4.09
CA ALA A 51 8.03 -0.81 -4.91
C ALA A 51 9.04 0.08 -4.15
N SER A 52 8.58 0.80 -3.13
CA SER A 52 9.43 1.68 -2.31
C SER A 52 10.02 1.00 -1.08
N ALA A 53 9.67 -0.25 -0.77
CA ALA A 53 10.02 -0.89 0.50
C ALA A 53 11.53 -0.84 0.80
N ALA A 54 12.37 -1.14 -0.19
CA ALA A 54 13.83 -1.07 -0.06
C ALA A 54 14.40 0.35 0.07
N ASN A 55 13.69 1.36 -0.42
CA ASN A 55 14.08 2.77 -0.28
C ASN A 55 13.66 3.36 1.07
N ILE A 56 12.59 2.84 1.67
CA ILE A 56 12.09 3.28 2.99
C ILE A 56 12.91 2.67 4.13
N PHE A 57 13.21 1.36 4.05
CA PHE A 57 14.05 0.68 5.02
C PHE A 57 15.21 -0.05 4.33
N GLN A 58 16.43 0.27 4.77
CA GLN A 58 17.63 -0.42 4.34
C GLN A 58 17.64 -1.85 4.88
N GLU A 59 17.19 -2.04 6.12
CA GLU A 59 17.10 -3.33 6.79
C GLU A 59 16.02 -4.20 6.13
N PRO A 60 16.37 -5.38 5.56
CA PRO A 60 15.41 -6.25 4.88
C PRO A 60 14.20 -6.64 5.73
N GLU A 61 14.40 -6.84 7.02
CA GLU A 61 13.38 -7.27 7.98
C GLU A 61 12.30 -6.18 8.14
N LYS A 62 12.73 -4.91 8.29
CA LYS A 62 11.81 -3.76 8.44
C LYS A 62 11.02 -3.47 7.17
N ARG A 63 11.46 -3.94 6.00
CA ARG A 63 10.67 -3.83 4.76
C ARG A 63 9.31 -4.53 4.89
N GLY A 64 9.21 -5.56 5.73
CA GLY A 64 7.94 -6.22 6.09
C GLY A 64 6.87 -5.24 6.60
N LEU A 65 7.28 -4.18 7.29
CA LEU A 65 6.36 -3.13 7.77
C LEU A 65 5.77 -2.31 6.60
N VAL A 66 6.55 -2.07 5.54
CA VAL A 66 6.05 -1.39 4.34
C VAL A 66 5.04 -2.27 3.60
N TYR A 67 5.28 -3.59 3.57
CA TYR A 67 4.31 -4.54 3.02
C TYR A 67 3.03 -4.60 3.85
N CYS A 68 3.09 -4.44 5.18
CA CYS A 68 1.89 -4.29 6.02
C CYS A 68 1.06 -3.08 5.58
N ALA A 69 1.71 -1.93 5.36
CA ALA A 69 1.04 -0.73 4.87
C ALA A 69 0.45 -0.91 3.47
N ALA A 70 1.13 -1.64 2.59
CA ALA A 70 0.59 -1.99 1.27
C ALA A 70 -0.67 -2.87 1.40
N VAL A 71 -0.63 -3.87 2.30
CA VAL A 71 -1.78 -4.75 2.56
C VAL A 71 -2.96 -4.00 3.15
N ASP A 72 -2.75 -2.98 4.00
CA ASP A 72 -3.84 -2.10 4.48
C ASP A 72 -4.61 -1.46 3.32
N LYS A 73 -3.89 -0.99 2.30
CA LYS A 73 -4.52 -0.40 1.10
C LYS A 73 -5.26 -1.44 0.27
N LEU A 74 -4.71 -2.64 0.11
CA LEU A 74 -5.39 -3.73 -0.61
C LEU A 74 -6.65 -4.23 0.13
N GLN A 75 -6.61 -4.28 1.46
CA GLN A 75 -7.78 -4.56 2.29
C GLN A 75 -8.85 -3.47 2.11
N LYS A 76 -8.44 -2.19 2.04
CA LYS A 76 -9.35 -1.10 1.73
C LYS A 76 -9.92 -1.20 0.31
N ALA A 77 -9.11 -1.57 -0.68
CA ALA A 77 -9.50 -1.72 -2.08
C ALA A 77 -10.69 -2.68 -2.22
N LYS A 78 -10.58 -3.91 -1.68
CA LYS A 78 -11.66 -4.89 -1.75
C LYS A 78 -12.90 -4.49 -0.94
N ALA A 79 -12.72 -3.70 0.12
CA ALA A 79 -13.82 -3.27 0.98
C ALA A 79 -14.69 -2.20 0.31
N VAL A 80 -14.07 -1.31 -0.47
CA VAL A 80 -14.80 -0.27 -1.22
C VAL A 80 -15.24 -0.73 -2.61
N ASP A 81 -14.54 -1.72 -3.18
CA ASP A 81 -14.76 -2.24 -4.52
C ASP A 81 -14.55 -3.76 -4.57
N PRO A 82 -15.62 -4.55 -4.43
CA PRO A 82 -15.52 -6.01 -4.52
C PRO A 82 -15.06 -6.51 -5.90
N SER A 83 -15.17 -5.70 -6.97
CA SER A 83 -14.79 -6.12 -8.32
C SER A 83 -13.28 -6.33 -8.47
N VAL A 84 -12.47 -5.63 -7.67
CA VAL A 84 -11.00 -5.78 -7.66
C VAL A 84 -10.52 -6.80 -6.61
N ALA A 85 -11.42 -7.51 -5.94
CA ALA A 85 -11.06 -8.40 -4.84
C ALA A 85 -10.09 -9.51 -5.25
N ALA A 86 -10.23 -10.05 -6.47
CA ALA A 86 -9.33 -11.09 -6.99
C ALA A 86 -7.89 -10.59 -7.11
N GLU A 87 -7.68 -9.45 -7.77
CA GLU A 87 -6.38 -8.80 -7.92
C GLU A 87 -5.80 -8.38 -6.56
N ALA A 88 -6.62 -7.79 -5.69
CA ALA A 88 -6.20 -7.39 -4.36
C ALA A 88 -5.77 -8.60 -3.51
N ASN A 89 -6.47 -9.73 -3.60
CA ASN A 89 -6.11 -10.96 -2.89
C ASN A 89 -4.78 -11.54 -3.36
N GLU A 90 -4.53 -11.54 -4.68
CA GLU A 90 -3.25 -11.99 -5.23
C GLU A 90 -2.09 -11.17 -4.67
N LEU A 91 -2.23 -9.84 -4.69
CA LEU A 91 -1.21 -8.93 -4.14
C LEU A 91 -1.07 -9.07 -2.62
N ILE A 92 -2.16 -9.28 -1.88
CA ILE A 92 -2.10 -9.55 -0.43
C ILE A 92 -1.28 -10.81 -0.19
N ASN A 93 -1.57 -11.91 -0.87
CA ASN A 93 -0.83 -13.16 -0.69
C ASN A 93 0.66 -12.98 -1.01
N LYS A 94 0.97 -12.23 -2.07
CA LYS A 94 2.34 -11.89 -2.45
C LYS A 94 3.05 -11.05 -1.38
N TYR A 95 2.40 -10.01 -0.85
CA TYR A 95 3.00 -9.09 0.10
C TYR A 95 3.10 -9.65 1.51
N SER A 96 2.13 -10.46 1.95
CA SER A 96 2.16 -11.15 3.24
C SER A 96 3.34 -12.11 3.38
N ALA A 97 3.83 -12.68 2.27
CA ALA A 97 5.04 -13.52 2.29
C ALA A 97 6.31 -12.75 2.73
N TYR A 98 6.32 -11.43 2.56
CA TYR A 98 7.42 -10.54 2.97
C TYR A 98 7.23 -9.94 4.36
N PHE A 99 6.17 -10.32 5.10
CA PHE A 99 6.05 -9.90 6.49
C PHE A 99 7.23 -10.41 7.30
N MET A 100 7.49 -9.68 8.39
CA MET A 100 8.51 -10.06 9.36
C MET A 100 8.05 -11.35 10.04
N ASP A 101 8.97 -12.30 10.23
CA ASP A 101 8.69 -13.47 11.04
C ASP A 101 8.58 -13.10 12.53
N THR A 102 7.88 -13.95 13.27
CA THR A 102 7.60 -13.71 14.69
C THR A 102 8.86 -13.60 15.56
N GLU A 103 9.90 -14.38 15.25
CA GLU A 103 11.16 -14.38 16.03
C GLU A 103 11.93 -13.07 15.84
N THR A 104 12.12 -12.65 14.59
CA THR A 104 12.75 -11.37 14.25
C THR A 104 11.99 -10.20 14.85
N ALA A 105 10.66 -10.19 14.76
CA ALA A 105 9.83 -9.14 15.33
C ALA A 105 10.03 -9.05 16.85
N PHE A 106 10.03 -10.19 17.54
CA PHE A 106 10.28 -10.26 18.98
C PHE A 106 11.67 -9.73 19.34
N MET A 107 12.72 -10.14 18.61
CA MET A 107 14.09 -9.64 18.83
C MET A 107 14.21 -8.13 18.62
N MET A 108 13.40 -7.56 17.71
CA MET A 108 13.33 -6.12 17.44
C MET A 108 12.40 -5.37 18.38
N GLY A 109 11.73 -6.06 19.31
CA GLY A 109 10.75 -5.46 20.23
C GLY A 109 9.45 -5.01 19.55
N ILE A 110 9.15 -5.53 18.36
CA ILE A 110 7.94 -5.24 17.59
C ILE A 110 6.91 -6.35 17.87
N LYS A 111 5.67 -5.98 18.19
CA LYS A 111 4.59 -6.95 18.41
C LYS A 111 3.57 -6.90 17.28
N GLU A 112 2.98 -8.04 16.99
CA GLU A 112 1.81 -8.10 16.12
C GLU A 112 0.68 -7.25 16.70
N GLY A 113 -0.03 -6.51 15.83
CA GLY A 113 -1.09 -5.60 16.23
C GLY A 113 -0.62 -4.21 16.66
N ASP A 114 0.69 -3.98 16.83
CA ASP A 114 1.22 -2.66 17.13
C ASP A 114 0.99 -1.70 15.96
N ALA A 115 0.70 -0.44 16.28
CA ALA A 115 0.70 0.64 15.29
C ALA A 115 2.13 1.14 15.09
N VAL A 116 2.62 1.11 13.86
CA VAL A 116 3.95 1.59 13.50
C VAL A 116 3.89 2.63 12.38
N TYR A 117 4.72 3.66 12.50
CA TYR A 117 4.83 4.71 11.49
C TYR A 117 5.83 4.31 10.40
N ILE A 118 5.40 4.40 9.14
CA ILE A 118 6.26 4.16 7.98
C ILE A 118 6.87 5.49 7.53
N PRO A 119 8.21 5.65 7.61
CA PRO A 119 8.86 6.91 7.31
C PRO A 119 8.95 7.18 5.79
N GLY A 120 9.66 8.25 5.43
CA GLY A 120 9.87 8.65 4.05
C GLY A 120 8.61 9.23 3.41
N TRP A 121 8.46 9.02 2.10
CA TRP A 121 7.34 9.60 1.37
C TRP A 121 6.00 8.95 1.69
N ILE A 122 6.00 7.73 2.25
CA ILE A 122 4.79 7.04 2.69
C ILE A 122 4.17 7.82 3.85
N GLY A 123 4.86 7.97 4.99
CA GLY A 123 4.38 8.84 6.07
C GLY A 123 2.99 8.47 6.60
N GLU A 124 2.69 7.18 6.69
CA GLU A 124 1.41 6.65 7.17
C GLU A 124 1.66 5.60 8.27
N ASN A 125 0.70 5.46 9.18
CA ASN A 125 0.71 4.38 10.17
C ASN A 125 0.13 3.11 9.55
N THR A 126 0.69 1.98 9.94
CA THR A 126 0.18 0.64 9.63
C THR A 126 0.08 -0.19 10.91
N VAL A 127 -0.68 -1.28 10.83
CA VAL A 127 -0.74 -2.28 11.88
C VAL A 127 0.20 -3.42 11.52
N VAL A 128 1.11 -3.74 12.44
CA VAL A 128 2.06 -4.83 12.27
C VAL A 128 1.31 -6.16 12.11
N ARG A 129 1.64 -6.87 11.04
CA ARG A 129 1.21 -8.26 10.78
C ARG A 129 2.46 -9.09 10.56
N LEU A 130 2.49 -10.26 11.18
CA LEU A 130 3.64 -11.15 11.14
C LEU A 130 3.30 -12.42 10.33
N LYS A 131 4.34 -13.20 10.01
CA LYS A 131 4.21 -14.53 9.40
C LYS A 131 4.79 -15.62 10.29
#